data_AF-A0A7W0LP52-F1
#
_entry.id   AF-A0A7W0LP52-F1
#
_cell.length_a   1.000
_cell.length_b   1.000
_cell.length_c   1.000
_cell.angle_alpha   90.00
_cell.angle_beta   90.00
_cell.angle_gamma   90.00
#
_symmetry.space_group_name_H-M   'P 1'
#
loop_
_entity.id
_entity.type
_entity.pdbx_description
1 polymer ?
#
loop_
_entity_poly.entity_id
_entity_poly.type
_entity_poly.pdbx_seq_one_letter_code
_entity_poly.pdbx_strand_id
1 'polypeptide(L)'
;MAKQNLGARTLHDIGLAAWFGGSLMGAVGLNGAAAQADQPGQRAKVANAGGARWTPVNLAAIGAHLVGGALLVTANKGRVQGQQGVASTSALKTALTVAALGATAYS
;
A
#
# COMPACT_ATOMS: atom_id res chain seq x y z
N MET A 1 13.37 23.55 -5.77
CA MET A 1 13.36 22.30 -4.98
C MET A 1 11.94 21.78 -4.67
N ALA A 2 10.98 22.57 -4.16
CA ALA A 2 9.67 22.06 -3.73
C ALA A 2 8.79 21.41 -4.84
N LYS A 3 8.88 21.86 -6.10
CA LYS A 3 8.11 21.27 -7.22
C LYS A 3 8.70 19.96 -7.79
N GLN A 4 9.99 19.68 -7.58
CA GLN A 4 10.68 18.58 -8.28
C GLN A 4 10.24 17.18 -7.81
N ASN A 5 9.71 17.07 -6.59
CA ASN A 5 9.30 15.79 -6.01
C ASN A 5 7.80 15.67 -5.76
N LEU A 6 6.99 16.68 -6.14
CA LEU A 6 5.56 16.69 -5.81
C LEU A 6 4.86 15.44 -6.38
N GLY A 7 5.01 15.17 -7.68
CA GLY A 7 4.37 14.02 -8.32
C GLY A 7 4.81 12.69 -7.71
N ALA A 8 6.12 12.48 -7.50
CA ALA A 8 6.64 11.27 -6.86
C ALA A 8 6.11 11.09 -5.43
N ARG A 9 6.00 12.18 -4.67
CA ARG A 9 5.48 12.17 -3.31
C ARG A 9 3.97 11.93 -3.28
N THR A 10 3.22 12.54 -4.18
CA THR A 10 1.79 12.29 -4.35
C THR A 10 1.53 10.82 -4.68
N LEU A 11 2.25 10.24 -5.65
CA LEU A 11 2.14 8.81 -5.98
C LEU A 11 2.46 7.93 -4.78
N HIS A 12 3.56 8.22 -4.08
CA HIS A 12 4.00 7.47 -2.91
C HIS A 12 2.95 7.50 -1.78
N ASP A 13 2.47 8.69 -1.43
CA ASP A 13 1.61 8.90 -0.26
C ASP A 13 0.15 8.50 -0.53
N ILE A 14 -0.41 8.83 -1.70
CA ILE A 14 -1.76 8.39 -2.09
C ILE A 14 -1.80 6.88 -2.31
N GLY A 15 -0.78 6.31 -2.96
CA GLY A 15 -0.69 4.86 -3.15
C GLY A 15 -0.67 4.12 -1.82
N LEU A 16 0.11 4.60 -0.85
CA LEU A 16 0.14 4.01 0.50
C LEU A 16 -1.21 4.15 1.22
N ALA A 17 -1.82 5.34 1.16
CA ALA A 17 -3.10 5.60 1.81
C ALA A 17 -4.23 4.73 1.25
N ALA A 18 -4.29 4.60 -0.08
CA ALA A 18 -5.28 3.75 -0.75
C ALA A 18 -5.05 2.27 -0.43
N TRP A 19 -3.82 1.78 -0.47
CA TRP A 19 -3.49 0.39 -0.13
C TRP A 19 -3.83 0.08 1.34
N PHE A 20 -3.33 0.86 2.29
CA PHE A 20 -3.61 0.65 3.72
C PHE A 20 -5.10 0.81 4.03
N GLY A 21 -5.72 1.89 3.55
CA GLY A 21 -7.13 2.17 3.82
C GLY A 21 -8.06 1.12 3.23
N GLY A 22 -7.78 0.65 2.01
CA GLY A 22 -8.52 -0.43 1.37
C GLY A 22 -8.41 -1.75 2.10
N SER A 23 -7.20 -2.14 2.53
CA SER A 23 -6.99 -3.34 3.33
C SER A 23 -7.70 -3.27 4.69
N LEU A 24 -7.65 -2.11 5.37
CA LEU A 24 -8.35 -1.90 6.63
C LEU A 24 -9.88 -1.94 6.45
N MET A 25 -10.40 -1.28 5.41
CA MET A 25 -11.84 -1.35 5.07
C MET A 25 -12.25 -2.77 4.74
N GLY A 26 -11.44 -3.53 3.98
CA GLY A 26 -11.68 -4.93 3.68
C GLY A 26 -11.78 -5.79 4.95
N ALA A 27 -10.79 -5.67 5.83
CA ALA A 27 -10.70 -6.45 7.05
C ALA A 27 -11.81 -6.13 8.07
N VAL A 28 -12.16 -4.86 8.24
CA VAL A 28 -13.11 -4.42 9.26
C VAL A 28 -14.52 -4.23 8.69
N GLY A 29 -14.64 -3.44 7.63
CA GLY A 29 -15.92 -3.06 7.03
C GLY A 29 -16.52 -4.18 6.17
N LEU A 30 -15.82 -4.63 5.14
CA LEU A 30 -16.34 -5.63 4.20
C LEU A 30 -16.58 -6.98 4.89
N ASN A 31 -15.59 -7.51 5.62
CA ASN A 31 -15.74 -8.78 6.32
C ASN A 31 -16.79 -8.68 7.45
N GLY A 32 -16.85 -7.55 8.15
CA GLY A 32 -17.88 -7.30 9.17
C GLY A 32 -19.29 -7.25 8.58
N ALA A 33 -19.47 -6.59 7.43
CA ALA A 33 -20.74 -6.56 6.71
C ALA A 33 -21.11 -7.94 6.15
N ALA A 34 -20.14 -8.67 5.59
CA ALA A 34 -20.35 -10.02 5.09
C ALA A 34 -20.81 -10.98 6.20
N ALA A 35 -20.37 -10.79 7.43
CA ALA A 35 -20.77 -11.60 8.58
C ALA A 35 -22.27 -11.50 8.93
N GLN A 36 -22.98 -10.46 8.46
CA GLN A 36 -24.42 -10.30 8.67
C GLN A 36 -25.26 -11.27 7.83
N ALA A 37 -24.70 -11.93 6.83
CA ALA A 37 -25.42 -12.95 6.07
C ALA A 37 -25.64 -14.22 6.92
N ASP A 38 -26.80 -14.86 6.80
CA ASP A 38 -27.16 -16.01 7.64
C ASP A 38 -26.33 -17.26 7.32
N GLN A 39 -26.12 -17.53 6.03
CA GLN A 39 -25.44 -18.75 5.59
C GLN A 39 -23.93 -18.53 5.42
N PRO A 40 -23.07 -19.42 5.96
CA PRO A 40 -21.62 -19.31 5.81
C PRO A 40 -21.14 -19.16 4.36
N GLY A 41 -21.75 -19.89 3.42
CA GLY A 41 -21.41 -19.77 1.99
C GLY A 41 -21.73 -18.40 1.40
N GLN A 42 -22.79 -17.74 1.88
CA GLN A 42 -23.13 -16.37 1.46
C GLN A 42 -22.15 -15.35 2.04
N ARG A 43 -21.72 -15.51 3.30
CA ARG A 43 -20.68 -14.66 3.92
C ARG A 43 -19.40 -14.67 3.08
N ALA A 44 -18.89 -15.86 2.76
CA ALA A 44 -17.68 -16.02 1.94
C ALA A 44 -17.87 -15.43 0.53
N LYS A 45 -19.05 -15.65 -0.09
CA LYS A 45 -19.36 -15.10 -1.41
C LYS A 45 -19.34 -13.57 -1.41
N VAL A 46 -19.93 -12.91 -0.41
CA VAL A 46 -19.95 -11.44 -0.30
C VAL A 46 -18.54 -10.89 -0.10
N ALA A 47 -17.79 -11.46 0.85
CA ALA A 47 -16.41 -11.06 1.12
C ALA A 47 -15.52 -11.22 -0.13
N ASN A 48 -15.57 -12.38 -0.79
CA ASN A 48 -14.78 -12.64 -2.00
C ASN A 48 -15.17 -11.72 -3.16
N ALA A 49 -16.47 -11.48 -3.35
CA ALA A 49 -16.94 -10.60 -4.42
C ALA A 49 -16.54 -9.14 -4.17
N GLY A 50 -16.54 -8.67 -2.91
CA GLY A 50 -16.02 -7.36 -2.56
C GLY A 50 -14.51 -7.27 -2.75
N GLY A 51 -13.77 -8.25 -2.25
CA GLY A 51 -12.31 -8.36 -2.40
C GLY A 51 -11.89 -8.34 -3.87
N ALA A 52 -12.50 -9.17 -4.72
CA ALA A 52 -12.18 -9.24 -6.14
C ALA A 52 -12.39 -7.90 -6.89
N ARG A 53 -13.36 -7.08 -6.45
CA ARG A 53 -13.57 -5.74 -7.02
C ARG A 53 -12.52 -4.73 -6.54
N TRP A 54 -12.02 -4.90 -5.33
CA TRP A 54 -10.96 -4.05 -4.78
C TRP A 54 -9.57 -4.41 -5.31
N THR A 55 -9.30 -5.69 -5.63
CA THR A 55 -7.97 -6.18 -6.03
C THR A 55 -7.29 -5.33 -7.12
N PRO A 56 -7.94 -4.95 -8.25
CA PRO A 56 -7.28 -4.13 -9.26
C PRO A 56 -6.88 -2.74 -8.75
N VAL A 57 -7.73 -2.14 -7.90
CA VAL A 57 -7.44 -0.83 -7.27
C VAL A 57 -6.30 -0.96 -6.28
N ASN A 58 -6.27 -2.06 -5.52
CA ASN A 58 -5.17 -2.37 -4.60
C ASN A 58 -3.83 -2.50 -5.33
N LEU A 59 -3.81 -3.24 -6.44
CA LEU A 59 -2.61 -3.40 -7.28
C LEU A 59 -2.13 -2.05 -7.84
N ALA A 60 -3.06 -1.21 -8.30
CA ALA A 60 -2.72 0.14 -8.78
C ALA A 60 -2.15 1.01 -7.64
N ALA A 61 -2.72 0.93 -6.44
CA ALA A 61 -2.25 1.66 -5.25
C ALA A 61 -0.84 1.22 -4.83
N ILE A 62 -0.59 -0.08 -4.78
CA ILE A 62 0.75 -0.66 -4.53
C ILE A 62 1.73 -0.17 -5.60
N GLY A 63 1.36 -0.26 -6.87
CA GLY A 63 2.20 0.21 -7.98
C GLY A 63 2.55 1.68 -7.85
N ALA A 64 1.57 2.54 -7.57
CA ALA A 64 1.79 3.97 -7.34
C ALA A 64 2.75 4.23 -6.18
N HIS A 65 2.59 3.51 -5.06
CA HIS A 65 3.47 3.62 -3.90
C HIS A 65 4.92 3.28 -4.25
N LEU A 66 5.14 2.14 -4.92
CA LEU A 66 6.46 1.65 -5.29
C LEU A 66 7.16 2.57 -6.30
N VAL A 67 6.43 3.00 -7.34
CA VAL A 67 6.95 3.94 -8.35
C VAL A 67 7.31 5.28 -7.69
N GLY A 68 6.42 5.83 -6.86
CA GLY A 68 6.68 7.06 -6.12
C GLY A 68 7.91 6.94 -5.21
N GLY A 69 8.05 5.82 -4.49
CA GLY A 69 9.19 5.54 -3.63
C GLY A 69 10.52 5.46 -4.39
N ALA A 70 10.54 4.73 -5.52
CA ALA A 70 11.73 4.62 -6.38
C ALA A 70 12.15 5.99 -6.95
N LEU A 71 11.19 6.79 -7.40
CA LEU A 71 11.45 8.16 -7.87
C LEU A 71 11.99 9.06 -6.74
N LEU A 72 11.47 8.94 -5.53
CA LEU A 72 11.97 9.70 -4.38
C LEU A 72 13.40 9.30 -4.00
N VAL A 73 13.72 8.00 -3.97
CA VAL A 73 15.08 7.52 -3.68
C VAL A 73 16.06 8.01 -4.75
N THR A 74 15.69 7.92 -6.03
CA THR A 74 16.54 8.37 -7.13
C THR A 74 16.76 9.87 -7.14
N ALA A 75 15.73 10.67 -6.88
CA ALA A 75 15.84 12.14 -6.78
C ALA A 75 16.63 12.62 -5.54
N ASN A 76 16.75 11.78 -4.49
CA ASN A 76 17.42 12.14 -3.24
C ASN A 76 18.70 11.32 -2.96
N LYS A 77 19.33 10.72 -4.00
CA LYS A 77 20.55 9.89 -3.86
C LYS A 77 21.66 10.55 -3.04
N GLY A 78 21.93 11.84 -3.26
CA GLY A 78 22.95 12.57 -2.50
C GLY A 78 22.67 12.65 -1.01
N ARG A 79 21.39 12.69 -0.60
CA ARG A 79 21.00 12.65 0.82
C ARG A 79 21.16 11.27 1.41
N VAL A 80 20.83 10.23 0.65
CA VAL A 80 21.02 8.83 1.08
C VAL A 80 22.50 8.53 1.33
N GLN A 81 23.40 9.09 0.51
CA GLN A 81 24.85 8.88 0.65
C GLN A 81 25.52 9.81 1.66
N GLY A 82 25.08 11.06 1.76
CA GLY A 82 25.79 12.10 2.53
C GLY A 82 25.19 12.45 3.89
N GLN A 83 23.94 12.09 4.19
CA GLN A 83 23.28 12.45 5.46
C GLN A 83 23.23 11.26 6.41
N GLN A 84 23.76 11.44 7.62
CA GLN A 84 23.72 10.42 8.67
C GLN A 84 22.28 9.98 8.94
N GLY A 85 22.06 8.66 9.03
CA GLY A 85 20.77 8.06 9.36
C GLY A 85 19.74 7.96 8.21
N VAL A 86 19.96 8.63 7.07
CA VAL A 86 19.00 8.56 5.94
C VAL A 86 19.05 7.19 5.26
N ALA A 87 20.25 6.62 5.08
CA ALA A 87 20.40 5.29 4.48
C ALA A 87 19.72 4.19 5.33
N SER A 88 19.97 4.16 6.65
CA SER A 88 19.38 3.17 7.55
C SER A 88 17.86 3.29 7.63
N THR A 89 17.34 4.51 7.74
CA THR A 89 15.88 4.77 7.73
C THR A 89 15.25 4.33 6.42
N SER A 90 15.92 4.57 5.29
CA SER A 90 15.43 4.15 3.97
C SER A 90 15.42 2.62 3.85
N ALA A 91 16.45 1.95 4.34
CA ALA A 91 16.51 0.49 4.36
C ALA A 91 15.39 -0.12 5.22
N LEU A 92 15.13 0.44 6.41
CA LEU A 92 14.04 -0.01 7.27
C LEU A 92 12.67 0.16 6.59
N LYS A 93 12.42 1.32 5.95
CA LYS A 93 11.19 1.54 5.19
C LYS A 93 11.02 0.53 4.08
N THR A 94 12.06 0.27 3.30
CA THR A 94 12.03 -0.75 2.24
C THR A 94 11.71 -2.13 2.80
N ALA A 95 12.35 -2.53 3.90
CA ALA A 95 12.09 -3.82 4.55
C ALA A 95 10.62 -3.93 5.00
N LEU A 96 10.05 -2.86 5.59
CA LEU A 96 8.64 -2.81 5.95
C LEU A 96 7.72 -2.89 4.73
N THR A 97 8.04 -2.22 3.64
CA THR A 97 7.29 -2.31 2.38
C THR A 97 7.31 -3.73 1.83
N VAL A 98 8.45 -4.42 1.86
CA VAL A 98 8.57 -5.83 1.43
C VAL A 98 7.72 -6.75 2.32
N ALA A 99 7.77 -6.55 3.64
CA ALA A 99 6.93 -7.32 4.57
C ALA A 99 5.43 -7.09 4.31
N ALA A 100 5.02 -5.85 4.04
CA ALA A 100 3.63 -5.51 3.71
C ALA A 100 3.17 -6.14 2.39
N LEU A 101 4.05 -6.18 1.37
CA LEU A 101 3.78 -6.90 0.12
C LEU A 101 3.60 -8.39 0.37
N GLY A 102 4.46 -9.00 1.18
CA GLY A 102 4.33 -10.41 1.58
C GLY A 102 3.00 -10.70 2.29
N ALA A 103 2.61 -9.85 3.23
CA ALA A 103 1.31 -9.96 3.91
C ALA A 103 0.13 -9.83 2.94
N THR A 104 0.21 -8.92 1.96
CA THR A 104 -0.84 -8.72 0.94
C THR A 104 -0.92 -9.87 -0.05
N ALA A 105 0.19 -10.54 -0.36
CA ALA A 105 0.18 -11.72 -1.22
C ALA A 105 -0.39 -12.97 -0.52
N TYR A 106 -0.34 -13.01 0.82
CA TYR A 106 -0.87 -14.11 1.62
C TYR A 106 -2.39 -13.99 1.87
N SER A 107 -2.92 -12.76 1.94
CA SER A 107 -4.34 -12.46 2.19
C SER A 107 -5.23 -12.72 0.97
#